data_AF-A0A5Q4EHR9-F1
#
_entry.id   AF-A0A5Q4EHR9-F1
#
_cell.length_a   1.000
_cell.length_b   1.000
_cell.length_c   1.000
_cell.angle_alpha   90.00
_cell.angle_beta   90.00
_cell.angle_gamma   90.00
#
_symmetry.space_group_name_H-M   'P 1'
#
loop_
_entity.id
_entity.type
_entity.pdbx_description
1 polymer ?
#
loop_
_entity_poly.entity_id
_entity_poly.type
_entity_poly.pdbx_seq_one_letter_code
_entity_poly.pdbx_strand_id
1 'polypeptide(L)'
;MNKYYIILLALALPLVFSSCSKDKEDLLQGTWERVNVENINDPYSYEWVFNEGELTMYRRLKSDPSVFNVTDRGFYLLENTPLKTTLQLVETSNEVWNEKWDVVKLDDGQLIIKLDIVGGIIMREFVKKI
;
A
#
# COMPACT_ATOMS: atom_id res chain seq x y z
N MET A 1 -43.80 29.97 -5.20
CA MET A 1 -42.42 29.66 -5.62
C MET A 1 -41.87 28.56 -4.73
N ASN A 2 -41.21 27.59 -5.36
CA ASN A 2 -41.21 26.17 -5.00
C ASN A 2 -40.28 25.79 -3.83
N LYS A 3 -40.86 25.38 -2.68
CA LYS A 3 -40.15 24.79 -1.52
C LYS A 3 -39.43 23.47 -1.84
N TYR A 4 -39.75 22.83 -2.96
CA TYR A 4 -39.20 21.52 -3.34
C TYR A 4 -37.79 21.55 -3.94
N TYR A 5 -37.27 22.73 -4.31
CA TYR A 5 -35.93 22.84 -4.93
C TYR A 5 -34.79 22.72 -3.91
N ILE A 6 -35.03 23.05 -2.63
CA ILE A 6 -34.00 23.00 -1.59
C ILE A 6 -33.65 21.56 -1.22
N ILE A 7 -34.62 20.64 -1.30
CA ILE A 7 -34.44 19.22 -0.96
C ILE A 7 -33.61 18.48 -2.02
N LEU A 8 -33.73 18.87 -3.29
CA LEU A 8 -33.01 18.25 -4.41
C LEU A 8 -31.52 18.61 -4.42
N LEU A 9 -31.13 19.76 -3.88
CA LEU A 9 -29.73 20.19 -3.80
C LEU A 9 -28.95 19.47 -2.68
N ALA A 10 -29.64 19.06 -1.61
CA ALA A 10 -29.01 18.38 -0.47
C ALA A 10 -28.68 16.90 -0.76
N LEU A 11 -29.34 16.27 -1.74
CA LEU A 11 -29.08 14.87 -2.12
C LEU A 11 -27.91 14.69 -3.10
N ALA A 12 -27.41 15.77 -3.71
CA ALA A 12 -26.34 15.70 -4.71
C ALA A 12 -24.91 15.76 -4.13
N LEU A 13 -24.76 16.09 -2.84
CA LEU A 13 -23.47 16.31 -2.20
C LEU A 13 -22.65 15.04 -1.82
N PRO A 14 -23.21 13.84 -1.60
CA PRO A 14 -22.37 12.70 -1.18
C PRO A 14 -21.65 11.98 -2.33
N LEU A 15 -21.90 12.31 -3.61
CA LEU A 15 -21.36 11.55 -4.75
C LEU A 15 -19.95 11.97 -5.22
N VAL A 16 -19.36 13.02 -4.63
CA VAL A 16 -18.07 13.56 -5.09
C VAL A 16 -16.85 12.95 -4.37
N PHE A 17 -17.07 12.08 -3.37
CA PHE A 17 -15.98 11.56 -2.53
C PHE A 17 -15.35 10.24 -3.02
N SER A 18 -15.95 9.54 -3.98
CA SER A 18 -15.44 8.25 -4.45
C SER A 18 -14.31 8.37 -5.50
N SER A 19 -14.02 9.56 -6.02
CA SER A 19 -13.03 9.74 -7.10
C SER A 19 -11.58 9.95 -6.63
N CYS A 20 -11.35 10.24 -5.35
CA CYS A 20 -10.01 10.58 -4.84
C CYS A 20 -9.17 9.35 -4.43
N SER A 21 -9.78 8.17 -4.28
CA SER A 21 -9.07 6.94 -3.92
C SER A 21 -8.37 6.29 -5.11
N LYS A 22 -8.98 6.36 -6.31
CA LYS A 22 -8.45 5.71 -7.51
C LYS A 22 -7.06 6.20 -7.88
N ASP A 23 -6.81 7.51 -7.76
CA ASP A 23 -5.50 8.09 -8.07
C ASP A 23 -4.38 7.53 -7.17
N LYS A 24 -4.67 7.22 -5.90
CA LYS A 24 -3.66 6.64 -4.98
C LYS A 24 -3.46 5.15 -5.18
N GLU A 25 -4.54 4.43 -5.50
CA GLU A 25 -4.46 3.02 -5.83
C GLU A 25 -3.62 2.80 -7.09
N ASP A 26 -3.80 3.63 -8.11
CA ASP A 26 -3.02 3.60 -9.36
C ASP A 26 -1.53 3.86 -9.10
N LEU A 27 -1.19 4.73 -8.14
CA LEU A 27 0.20 4.93 -7.71
C LEU A 27 0.79 3.68 -7.05
N LEU A 28 -0.01 2.94 -6.27
CA LEU A 28 0.44 1.74 -5.56
C LEU A 28 0.66 0.54 -6.50
N GLN A 29 -0.07 0.44 -7.61
CA GLN A 29 0.08 -0.66 -8.57
C GLN A 29 1.54 -0.83 -9.03
N GLY A 30 1.97 -2.09 -9.15
CA GLY A 30 3.28 -2.47 -9.68
C GLY A 30 4.20 -3.16 -8.67
N THR A 31 5.49 -3.18 -8.99
CA THR A 31 6.51 -3.88 -8.20
C THR A 31 7.32 -2.89 -7.36
N TRP A 32 7.49 -3.21 -6.09
CA TRP A 32 8.15 -2.38 -5.09
C TRP A 32 9.27 -3.16 -4.41
N GLU A 33 10.50 -2.71 -4.56
CA GLU A 33 11.66 -3.33 -3.92
C GLU A 33 11.92 -2.67 -2.56
N ARG A 34 11.99 -3.48 -1.49
CA ARG A 34 12.27 -3.02 -0.14
C ARG A 34 13.71 -2.53 -0.01
N VAL A 35 13.88 -1.33 0.52
CA VAL A 35 15.19 -0.80 0.93
C VAL A 35 15.57 -1.40 2.27
N ASN A 36 16.60 -2.26 2.29
CA ASN A 36 17.11 -2.86 3.52
C ASN A 36 18.26 -2.02 4.10
N VAL A 37 17.92 -1.04 4.95
CA VAL A 37 18.92 -0.21 5.66
C VAL A 37 19.61 -0.95 6.81
N GLU A 38 18.97 -1.99 7.36
CA GLU A 38 19.51 -2.79 8.47
C GLU A 38 20.68 -3.67 8.01
N ASN A 39 20.63 -4.16 6.77
CA ASN A 39 21.69 -4.95 6.17
C ASN A 39 21.84 -4.67 4.66
N ILE A 40 22.73 -3.73 4.32
CA ILE A 40 23.01 -3.36 2.93
C ILE A 40 23.63 -4.50 2.11
N ASN A 41 24.31 -5.44 2.78
CA ASN A 41 25.00 -6.58 2.16
C ASN A 41 24.13 -7.84 2.09
N ASP A 42 22.83 -7.73 2.40
CA ASP A 42 21.89 -8.83 2.24
C ASP A 42 21.95 -9.33 0.79
N PRO A 43 22.27 -10.62 0.54
CA PRO A 43 22.35 -11.15 -0.81
C PRO A 43 20.97 -11.23 -1.48
N TYR A 44 19.89 -11.00 -0.74
CA TYR A 44 18.53 -11.02 -1.25
C TYR A 44 17.94 -9.62 -1.44
N SER A 45 17.12 -9.47 -2.48
CA SER A 45 16.14 -8.40 -2.58
C SER A 45 14.76 -8.94 -2.19
N TYR A 46 13.93 -8.05 -1.64
CA TYR A 46 12.56 -8.37 -1.22
C TYR A 46 11.64 -7.46 -2.01
N GLU A 47 10.69 -8.05 -2.74
CA GLU A 47 9.81 -7.31 -3.63
C GLU A 47 8.36 -7.57 -3.27
N TRP A 48 7.55 -6.51 -3.28
CA TRP A 48 6.10 -6.58 -3.14
C TRP A 48 5.47 -6.20 -4.47
N VAL A 49 4.58 -7.04 -4.97
CA VAL A 49 3.84 -6.79 -6.22
C VAL A 49 2.38 -6.57 -5.86
N PHE A 50 1.91 -5.35 -6.09
CA PHE A 50 0.51 -4.97 -5.96
C PHE A 50 -0.13 -4.99 -7.34
N ASN A 51 -1.18 -5.79 -7.51
CA ASN A 51 -1.90 -5.92 -8.77
C ASN A 51 -3.39 -6.11 -8.52
N GLU A 52 -4.21 -5.11 -8.83
CA GLU A 52 -5.68 -5.21 -8.81
C GLU A 52 -6.26 -5.78 -7.50
N GLY A 53 -5.77 -5.29 -6.35
CA GLY A 53 -6.18 -5.76 -5.02
C GLY A 53 -5.43 -6.99 -4.49
N GLU A 54 -4.61 -7.65 -5.32
CA GLU A 54 -3.76 -8.77 -4.90
C GLU A 54 -2.34 -8.31 -4.52
N LEU A 55 -1.77 -8.97 -3.51
CA LEU A 55 -0.39 -8.80 -3.09
C LEU A 55 0.36 -10.12 -3.26
N THR A 56 1.53 -10.06 -3.91
CA THR A 56 2.51 -11.15 -3.86
C THR A 56 3.85 -10.62 -3.36
N MET A 57 4.43 -11.30 -2.36
CA MET A 57 5.74 -10.98 -1.83
C MET A 57 6.77 -11.98 -2.36
N TYR A 58 7.90 -11.47 -2.84
CA TYR A 58 9.01 -12.24 -3.38
C TYR A 58 10.30 -12.00 -2.60
N ARG A 59 11.13 -13.03 -2.57
CA ARG A 59 12.55 -12.94 -2.24
C ARG A 59 13.36 -13.40 -3.45
N ARG A 60 14.26 -12.55 -3.94
CA ARG A 60 15.16 -12.85 -5.07
C ARG A 60 16.60 -12.81 -4.64
N LEU A 61 17.45 -13.60 -5.26
CA LEU A 61 18.90 -13.48 -5.08
C LEU A 61 19.42 -12.32 -5.94
N LYS A 62 20.13 -11.35 -5.35
CA LYS A 62 20.64 -10.18 -6.09
C LYS A 62 21.64 -10.57 -7.19
N SER A 63 22.42 -11.62 -6.97
CA SER A 63 23.38 -12.13 -7.96
C SER A 63 22.72 -12.90 -9.09
N ASP A 64 21.49 -13.39 -8.91
CA ASP A 64 20.71 -14.09 -9.93
C ASP A 64 19.21 -13.79 -9.77
N PRO A 65 18.73 -12.67 -10.33
CA PRO A 65 17.33 -12.24 -10.20
C PRO A 65 16.31 -13.19 -10.82
N SER A 66 16.76 -14.15 -11.64
CA SER A 66 15.91 -15.18 -12.24
C SER A 66 15.44 -16.21 -11.21
N VAL A 67 16.20 -16.37 -10.12
CA VAL A 67 15.82 -17.20 -8.97
C VAL A 67 14.96 -16.35 -8.04
N PHE A 68 13.66 -16.60 -8.06
CA PHE A 68 12.71 -15.96 -7.15
C PHE A 68 11.90 -17.00 -6.39
N ASN A 69 11.64 -16.69 -5.12
CA ASN A 69 10.75 -17.46 -4.28
C ASN A 69 9.60 -16.57 -3.84
N VAL A 70 8.38 -17.05 -4.00
CA VAL A 70 7.22 -16.42 -3.38
C VAL A 70 7.31 -16.68 -1.88
N THR A 71 7.40 -15.61 -1.09
CA THR A 71 7.43 -15.70 0.37
C THR A 71 6.05 -15.59 0.97
N ASP A 72 5.14 -14.86 0.33
CA ASP A 72 3.76 -14.72 0.79
C ASP A 72 2.82 -14.28 -0.32
N ARG A 73 1.52 -14.46 -0.11
CA ARG A 73 0.43 -13.95 -0.95
C ARG A 73 -0.71 -13.46 -0.07
N GLY A 74 -1.50 -12.53 -0.57
CA GLY A 74 -2.72 -12.08 0.09
C GLY A 74 -3.41 -11.03 -0.75
N PHE A 75 -4.21 -10.21 -0.08
CA PHE A 75 -4.85 -9.05 -0.69
C PHE A 75 -4.43 -7.77 0.03
N TYR A 76 -4.73 -6.63 -0.57
CA TYR A 76 -4.51 -5.34 0.06
C TYR A 76 -5.70 -4.42 -0.12
N LEU A 77 -5.82 -3.48 0.81
CA LEU A 77 -6.79 -2.41 0.79
C LEU A 77 -6.09 -1.09 1.11
N LEU A 78 -6.12 -0.16 0.16
CA LEU A 78 -5.66 1.20 0.36
C LEU A 78 -6.84 2.12 0.70
N GLU A 79 -6.91 2.54 1.96
CA GLU A 79 -7.91 3.51 2.41
C GLU A 79 -7.29 4.91 2.40
N ASN A 80 -7.88 5.83 1.64
CA ASN A 80 -7.47 7.22 1.61
C ASN A 80 -8.58 8.11 2.17
N THR A 81 -8.26 8.87 3.22
CA THR A 81 -9.13 9.88 3.81
C THR A 81 -8.45 11.24 3.73
N PRO A 82 -9.17 12.37 3.91
CA PRO A 82 -8.56 13.70 3.92
C PRO A 82 -7.45 13.89 4.98
N LEU A 83 -7.41 13.05 6.02
CA LEU A 83 -6.48 13.17 7.15
C LEU A 83 -5.35 12.15 7.12
N LYS A 84 -5.57 10.98 6.50
CA LYS A 84 -4.62 9.88 6.50
C LYS A 84 -4.86 8.91 5.35
N THR A 85 -3.78 8.29 4.91
CA THR A 85 -3.79 7.13 4.01
C THR A 85 -3.29 5.91 4.78
N THR A 86 -4.00 4.79 4.70
CA THR A 86 -3.60 3.54 5.36
C THR A 86 -3.64 2.38 4.37
N LEU A 87 -2.64 1.50 4.46
CA LEU A 87 -2.53 0.26 3.70
C LEU A 87 -2.78 -0.90 4.66
N GLN A 88 -3.82 -1.68 4.41
CA GLN A 88 -4.05 -2.93 5.12
C GLN A 88 -3.75 -4.09 4.20
N LEU A 89 -2.94 -5.04 4.67
CA LEU A 89 -2.77 -6.32 3.99
C LEU A 89 -3.70 -7.32 4.66
N VAL A 90 -4.20 -8.30 3.92
CA VAL A 90 -5.09 -9.33 4.45
C VAL A 90 -4.73 -10.68 3.86
N GLU A 91 -5.01 -11.73 4.64
CA GLU A 91 -4.75 -13.12 4.26
C GLU A 91 -3.28 -13.45 3.97
N THR A 92 -2.35 -12.65 4.48
CA THR A 92 -0.92 -13.00 4.47
C THR A 92 -0.61 -14.00 5.60
N SER A 93 0.45 -14.78 5.42
CA SER A 93 0.87 -15.81 6.39
C SER A 93 1.40 -15.27 7.72
N ASN A 94 1.80 -13.99 7.77
CA ASN A 94 2.34 -13.34 8.98
C ASN A 94 1.35 -12.31 9.50
N GLU A 95 0.88 -12.51 10.74
CA GLU A 95 -0.13 -11.67 11.39
C GLU A 95 0.26 -10.18 11.46
N VAL A 96 1.55 -9.87 11.63
CA VAL A 96 2.02 -8.46 11.67
C VAL A 96 1.81 -7.76 10.33
N TRP A 97 1.87 -8.49 9.21
CA TRP A 97 1.57 -7.91 7.90
C TRP A 97 0.09 -7.60 7.74
N ASN A 98 -0.79 -8.38 8.39
CA ASN A 98 -2.24 -8.20 8.31
C ASN A 98 -2.79 -7.00 9.11
N GLU A 99 -1.91 -6.29 9.83
CA GLU A 99 -2.25 -5.05 10.51
C GLU A 99 -2.51 -3.88 9.53
N LYS A 100 -3.10 -2.79 10.04
CA LYS A 100 -3.30 -1.57 9.26
C LYS A 100 -2.09 -0.65 9.38
N TRP A 101 -1.37 -0.48 8.28
CA TRP A 101 -0.17 0.35 8.19
C TRP A 101 -0.53 1.78 7.80
N ASP A 102 0.09 2.76 8.45
CA ASP A 102 0.03 4.15 8.00
C ASP A 102 0.95 4.33 6.79
N VAL A 103 0.41 4.89 5.71
CA VAL A 103 1.19 5.26 4.53
C VAL A 103 1.76 6.66 4.76
N VAL A 104 3.04 6.71 5.12
CA VAL A 104 3.76 7.97 5.36
C VAL A 104 4.04 8.68 4.04
N LYS A 105 4.37 7.90 2.99
CA LYS A 105 4.64 8.42 1.66
C LYS A 105 4.21 7.42 0.59
N LEU A 106 3.56 7.92 -0.46
CA LEU A 106 3.22 7.17 -1.69
C LEU A 106 3.22 8.13 -2.88
N ASP A 107 4.21 7.98 -3.76
CA ASP A 107 4.36 8.67 -5.05
C ASP A 107 4.85 7.69 -6.14
N ASP A 108 5.21 8.19 -7.32
CA ASP A 108 5.63 7.36 -8.47
C ASP A 108 6.91 6.54 -8.23
N GLY A 109 7.71 6.87 -7.22
CA GLY A 109 9.00 6.24 -6.96
C GLY A 109 9.15 5.62 -5.58
N GLN A 110 8.42 6.10 -4.57
CA GLN A 110 8.62 5.73 -3.18
C GLN A 110 7.32 5.36 -2.46
N LEU A 111 7.41 4.29 -1.67
CA LEU A 111 6.40 3.86 -0.71
C LEU A 111 7.08 3.75 0.66
N ILE A 112 6.55 4.47 1.64
CA ILE A 112 7.00 4.37 3.04
C ILE A 112 5.77 4.08 3.89
N ILE A 113 5.82 2.95 4.61
CA ILE A 113 4.77 2.52 5.51
C ILE A 113 5.29 2.38 6.94
N LYS A 114 4.39 2.61 7.89
CA LYS A 114 4.69 2.61 9.31
C LYS A 114 3.61 1.82 10.06
N LEU A 115 4.03 1.06 11.06
CA LEU A 115 3.15 0.44 12.04
C LEU A 115 3.64 0.77 13.46
N ASP A 116 2.78 1.41 14.24
CA ASP A 116 3.02 1.61 15.67
C ASP A 116 2.64 0.33 16.41
N ILE A 117 3.59 -0.22 17.17
CA ILE A 117 3.38 -1.42 17.99
C ILE A 117 3.70 -1.12 19.46
N VAL A 118 3.26 -2.00 20.36
CA VAL A 118 3.66 -1.90 21.77
C VAL A 118 5.18 -2.03 21.85
N GLY A 119 5.85 -0.95 22.30
CA GLY A 119 7.31 -0.93 22.48
C GLY A 119 8.11 -0.39 21.29
N GLY A 120 7.48 0.09 20.22
CA GLY A 120 8.24 0.72 19.13
C GLY A 120 7.46 1.01 17.86
N ILE A 121 8.22 1.28 16.80
CA ILE A 121 7.70 1.60 15.47
C ILE A 121 8.39 0.68 14.48
N ILE A 122 7.61 0.00 13.64
CA ILE A 122 8.13 -0.68 12.46
C ILE A 122 7.96 0.27 11.28
N MET A 123 9.05 0.55 10.57
CA MET A 123 9.03 1.34 9.34
C MET A 123 9.63 0.52 8.20
N ARG A 124 9.01 0.61 7.02
CA ARG A 124 9.47 -0.04 5.80
C ARG A 124 9.45 0.96 4.66
N GLU A 125 10.56 1.01 3.93
CA GLU A 125 10.73 1.83 2.74
C GLU A 125 10.88 0.93 1.52
N PHE A 126 10.26 1.35 0.42
CA PHE A 126 10.29 0.67 -0.85
C PHE A 126 10.51 1.67 -1.98
N VAL A 127 11.17 1.19 -3.04
CA VAL A 127 11.37 1.91 -4.30
C VAL A 127 10.64 1.17 -5.42
N LYS A 128 9.91 1.91 -6.26
CA LYS A 128 9.18 1.33 -7.39
C LYS A 128 10.16 0.83 -8.46
N LYS A 129 9.97 -0.40 -8.93
CA LYS A 129 10.72 -0.92 -10.09
C LYS A 129 10.01 -0.50 -11.37
N ILE A 130 10.81 0.00 -12.31
CA ILE A 130 10.39 0.42 -13.66
C ILE A 130 10.02 -0.81 -14.50
#